data_AF-A0A2N9L2E3-F1
#
_entry.id   AF-A0A2N9L2E3-F1
#
_cell.length_a   1.000
_cell.length_b   1.000
_cell.length_c   1.000
_cell.angle_alpha   90.00
_cell.angle_beta   90.00
_cell.angle_gamma   90.00
#
_symmetry.space_group_name_H-M   'P 1'
#
loop_
_entity.id
_entity.type
_entity.pdbx_description
1 polymer ?
#
loop_
_entity_poly.entity_id
_entity_poly.type
_entity_poly.pdbx_seq_one_letter_code
_entity_poly.pdbx_strand_id
1 'polypeptide(L)'
;MEGAERVTARAQPDGMTSEHGLLRSRSACHLVITLRAAEMTKSYPRAPCPRLHPIPCRKGNPILMRTAILTIVLTAAAALTAGCHTNTVDTFAFKSALNTYYASHPDCLWNQPVKFPAQADSSDESQTKGFDALTDAGLMNRTPGEKQRFLIGSKRVNNYDLSDKGRSARVADPAEPGYGNFCLGTPQIKSIESYVPGNDSSASQYSVIYRYAVPPPSWANTSEMKTAFPLVARDSDGQEATATLAKSSNGWQVQNVSQPTQPSGQ
;
A
#
# COMPACT_ATOMS: atom_id res chain seq x y z
N MET A 1 30.62 -33.85 -43.25
CA MET A 1 30.31 -34.33 -41.90
C MET A 1 29.55 -33.21 -41.20
N GLU A 2 28.35 -32.84 -41.64
CA GLU A 2 27.10 -33.61 -41.60
C GLU A 2 26.71 -33.99 -40.17
N GLY A 3 25.78 -33.21 -39.60
CA GLY A 3 25.24 -33.36 -38.26
C GLY A 3 23.97 -32.53 -38.13
N ALA A 4 22.87 -33.06 -38.63
CA ALA A 4 21.54 -32.46 -38.60
C ALA A 4 20.83 -32.84 -37.28
N GLU A 5 20.43 -31.84 -36.50
CA GLU A 5 19.58 -32.04 -35.31
C GLU A 5 18.11 -31.79 -35.65
N ARG A 6 17.27 -32.82 -35.43
CA ARG A 6 15.83 -32.82 -35.69
C ARG A 6 15.09 -32.13 -34.55
N VAL A 7 14.40 -31.03 -34.87
CA VAL A 7 13.37 -30.44 -34.01
C VAL A 7 12.07 -31.24 -34.15
N THR A 8 11.64 -31.87 -33.05
CA THR A 8 10.38 -32.61 -32.98
C THR A 8 9.30 -31.69 -32.40
N ALA A 9 8.41 -31.18 -33.24
CA ALA A 9 7.23 -30.45 -32.82
C ALA A 9 6.16 -31.43 -32.30
N ARG A 10 5.71 -31.26 -31.05
CA ARG A 10 4.50 -31.92 -30.53
C ARG A 10 3.33 -30.94 -30.62
N ALA A 11 2.32 -31.33 -31.38
CA ALA A 11 0.99 -30.73 -31.40
C ALA A 11 0.25 -31.07 -30.09
N GLN A 12 -0.59 -30.14 -29.62
CA GLN A 12 -1.51 -30.36 -28.50
C GLN A 12 -2.95 -30.12 -29.01
N PRO A 13 -3.91 -31.01 -28.70
CA PRO A 13 -5.21 -31.02 -29.36
C PRO A 13 -6.25 -30.09 -28.72
N ASP A 14 -7.14 -29.61 -29.58
CA ASP A 14 -8.44 -29.00 -29.28
C ASP A 14 -9.35 -29.95 -28.48
N GLY A 15 -10.18 -29.39 -27.59
CA GLY A 15 -11.28 -30.15 -27.01
C GLY A 15 -12.10 -29.45 -25.91
N MET A 16 -13.38 -29.25 -26.24
CA MET A 16 -14.56 -29.24 -25.36
C MET A 16 -15.04 -27.93 -24.70
N THR A 17 -15.92 -27.28 -25.44
CA THR A 17 -17.30 -26.90 -25.04
C THR A 17 -17.78 -27.39 -23.67
N SER A 18 -18.28 -26.46 -22.84
CA SER A 18 -19.23 -26.77 -21.76
C SER A 18 -20.42 -25.82 -21.81
N GLU A 19 -21.58 -26.44 -21.89
CA GLU A 19 -22.93 -25.91 -21.99
C GLU A 19 -23.51 -25.44 -20.65
N HIS A 20 -24.43 -24.48 -20.77
CA HIS A 20 -25.66 -24.27 -20.01
C HIS A 20 -25.68 -24.32 -18.46
N GLY A 21 -26.03 -23.18 -17.86
CA GLY A 21 -26.47 -23.10 -16.47
C GLY A 21 -26.99 -21.73 -16.02
N LEU A 22 -27.87 -21.07 -16.79
CA LEU A 22 -28.51 -19.82 -16.36
C LEU A 22 -29.76 -20.11 -15.51
N LEU A 23 -29.55 -20.38 -14.22
CA LEU A 23 -30.61 -20.41 -13.22
C LEU A 23 -30.86 -18.98 -12.71
N ARG A 24 -32.12 -18.55 -12.89
CA ARG A 24 -32.74 -17.37 -12.29
C ARG A 24 -32.39 -17.27 -10.80
N SER A 25 -31.61 -16.27 -10.41
CA SER A 25 -31.59 -15.83 -9.01
C SER A 25 -32.43 -14.56 -8.89
N ARG A 26 -33.59 -14.73 -8.28
CA ARG A 26 -34.56 -13.69 -7.99
C ARG A 26 -33.99 -12.72 -6.98
N SER A 27 -34.21 -11.44 -7.28
CA SER A 27 -34.16 -10.32 -6.35
C SER A 27 -34.86 -10.66 -5.04
N ALA A 28 -34.11 -10.60 -3.94
CA ALA A 28 -34.65 -10.54 -2.59
C ALA A 28 -33.73 -9.62 -1.77
N CYS A 29 -34.11 -8.34 -1.71
CA CYS A 29 -33.68 -7.43 -0.67
C CYS A 29 -34.22 -7.95 0.68
N HIS A 30 -33.49 -8.87 1.31
CA HIS A 30 -33.65 -9.13 2.73
C HIS A 30 -32.72 -8.20 3.50
N LEU A 31 -33.32 -7.08 3.89
CA LEU A 31 -32.89 -6.20 4.96
C LEU A 31 -32.81 -7.02 6.26
N VAL A 32 -31.65 -7.58 6.57
CA VAL A 32 -31.35 -8.14 7.89
C VAL A 32 -30.64 -7.05 8.69
N ILE A 33 -31.42 -6.19 9.35
CA ILE A 33 -30.92 -5.35 10.45
C ILE A 33 -30.87 -6.25 11.69
N THR A 34 -29.78 -6.96 11.87
CA THR A 34 -29.45 -7.52 13.19
C THR A 34 -28.87 -6.39 14.04
N LEU A 35 -29.69 -5.89 14.97
CA LEU A 35 -29.23 -5.09 16.10
C LEU A 35 -28.16 -5.89 16.87
N ARG A 36 -26.89 -5.50 16.73
CA ARG A 36 -25.86 -5.77 17.72
C ARG A 36 -25.83 -4.61 18.71
N ALA A 37 -26.77 -4.63 19.65
CA ALA A 37 -26.60 -3.97 20.94
C ALA A 37 -26.11 -5.03 21.92
N ALA A 38 -24.79 -5.19 22.00
CA ALA A 38 -24.17 -6.02 23.04
C ALA A 38 -22.89 -5.34 23.54
N GLU A 39 -22.99 -4.90 24.79
CA GLU A 39 -21.91 -4.92 25.79
C GLU A 39 -20.74 -3.95 25.62
N MET A 40 -21.01 -2.66 25.85
CA MET A 40 -20.04 -1.78 26.51
C MET A 40 -20.31 -1.73 28.02
N THR A 41 -19.78 -2.70 28.75
CA THR A 41 -19.48 -2.55 30.18
C THR A 41 -17.99 -2.79 30.39
N LYS A 42 -17.16 -1.85 29.89
CA LYS A 42 -15.80 -1.71 30.38
C LYS A 42 -15.84 -0.86 31.65
N SER A 43 -15.80 -1.55 32.78
CA SER A 43 -15.51 -0.98 34.09
C SER A 43 -14.16 -0.27 34.06
N TYR A 44 -14.17 1.06 33.99
CA TYR A 44 -12.99 1.86 34.28
C TYR A 44 -12.82 1.94 35.81
N PRO A 45 -11.64 1.62 36.37
CA PRO A 45 -11.36 1.90 37.77
C PRO A 45 -11.41 3.41 38.01
N ARG A 46 -12.23 3.82 38.99
CA ARG A 46 -12.36 5.20 39.45
C ARG A 46 -11.02 5.67 40.01
N ALA A 47 -10.44 6.69 39.40
CA ALA A 47 -9.38 7.46 40.02
C ALA A 47 -9.92 8.20 41.26
N PRO A 48 -9.15 8.29 42.36
CA PRO A 48 -9.55 9.06 43.54
C PRO A 48 -9.54 10.56 43.23
N CYS A 49 -10.67 11.24 43.44
CA CYS A 49 -10.73 12.70 43.40
C CYS A 49 -9.87 13.29 44.53
N PRO A 50 -8.93 14.21 44.23
CA PRO A 50 -8.25 14.99 45.25
C PRO A 50 -9.26 15.92 45.94
N ARG A 51 -9.30 15.84 47.27
CA ARG A 51 -10.01 16.79 48.13
C ARG A 51 -9.45 18.18 47.86
N LEU A 52 -10.26 19.13 47.42
CA LEU A 52 -10.09 20.53 47.81
C LEU A 52 -11.40 21.30 47.55
N HIS A 53 -11.94 21.84 48.65
CA HIS A 53 -12.87 22.97 48.77
C HIS A 53 -14.39 22.68 48.82
N PRO A 54 -15.11 23.31 49.78
CA PRO A 54 -16.53 23.11 50.00
C PRO A 54 -17.35 24.02 49.06
N ILE A 55 -18.10 23.42 48.14
CA ILE A 55 -19.18 24.11 47.41
C ILE A 55 -20.51 23.67 48.03
N PRO A 56 -21.38 24.60 48.47
CA PRO A 56 -22.66 24.25 49.11
C PRO A 56 -23.63 23.60 48.11
N CYS A 57 -24.13 22.42 48.48
CA CYS A 57 -25.19 21.70 47.77
C CYS A 57 -26.48 22.54 47.73
N ARG A 58 -26.87 22.97 46.53
CA ARG A 58 -28.16 23.62 46.26
C ARG A 58 -29.28 22.57 46.28
N LYS A 59 -30.13 22.62 47.31
CA LYS A 59 -31.40 21.86 47.39
C LYS A 59 -32.35 22.31 46.26
N GLY A 60 -32.61 21.42 45.30
CA GLY A 60 -33.67 21.59 44.31
C GLY A 60 -34.95 20.88 44.76
N ASN A 61 -36.05 21.62 44.84
CA ASN A 61 -37.39 21.11 45.15
C ASN A 61 -37.90 20.17 44.05
N PRO A 62 -38.52 19.02 44.39
CA PRO A 62 -39.24 18.19 43.43
C PRO A 62 -40.71 18.61 43.39
N ILE A 63 -41.09 19.49 42.48
CA ILE A 63 -42.50 19.72 42.14
C ILE A 63 -42.64 19.69 40.62
N LEU A 64 -43.68 19.00 40.17
CA LEU A 64 -44.20 18.94 38.79
C LEU A 64 -43.63 17.84 37.86
N MET A 65 -43.64 16.61 38.36
CA MET A 65 -43.70 15.40 37.53
C MET A 65 -45.18 14.98 37.45
N ARG A 66 -45.93 15.43 36.44
CA ARG A 66 -47.28 14.95 36.02
C ARG A 66 -47.93 15.97 35.06
N THR A 67 -47.52 16.00 33.79
CA THR A 67 -48.30 16.47 32.61
C THR A 67 -47.40 16.75 31.40
N ALA A 68 -46.57 15.78 30.98
CA ALA A 68 -45.81 15.89 29.72
C ALA A 68 -45.66 14.52 29.02
N ILE A 69 -46.63 13.64 29.23
CA ILE A 69 -46.72 12.33 28.56
C ILE A 69 -48.00 12.35 27.73
N LEU A 70 -48.10 13.24 26.74
CA LEU A 70 -49.17 13.21 25.73
C LEU A 70 -48.92 14.13 24.51
N THR A 71 -47.68 14.61 24.32
CA THR A 71 -47.29 15.44 23.15
C THR A 71 -45.91 15.05 22.60
N ILE A 72 -45.60 13.75 22.59
CA ILE A 72 -44.39 13.19 21.93
C ILE A 72 -44.78 11.99 21.05
N VAL A 73 -45.95 12.06 20.40
CA VAL A 73 -46.41 11.00 19.47
C VAL A 73 -46.69 11.54 18.06
N LEU A 74 -46.79 12.87 17.86
CA LEU A 74 -47.09 13.46 16.54
C LEU A 74 -45.89 14.14 15.84
N THR A 75 -44.72 14.23 16.46
CA THR A 75 -43.49 14.83 15.88
C THR A 75 -42.40 13.81 15.56
N ALA A 76 -42.74 12.52 15.48
CA ALA A 76 -41.82 11.46 15.05
C ALA A 76 -42.06 10.98 13.59
N ALA A 77 -43.12 11.46 12.93
CA ALA A 77 -43.51 10.97 11.60
C ALA A 77 -42.94 11.78 10.41
N ALA A 78 -42.26 12.91 10.66
CA ALA A 78 -41.79 13.81 9.60
C ALA A 78 -40.27 13.72 9.30
N ALA A 79 -39.53 12.81 9.95
CA ALA A 79 -38.07 12.67 9.76
C ALA A 79 -37.68 11.56 8.76
N LEU A 80 -38.62 11.02 7.98
CA LEU A 80 -38.36 9.93 7.02
C LEU A 80 -38.22 10.39 5.56
N THR A 81 -38.32 11.69 5.29
CA THR A 81 -38.20 12.22 3.93
C THR A 81 -36.78 12.72 3.66
N ALA A 82 -36.13 12.08 2.68
CA ALA A 82 -34.90 12.48 2.00
C ALA A 82 -33.55 12.03 2.60
N GLY A 83 -33.44 10.75 2.96
CA GLY A 83 -32.18 10.02 2.76
C GLY A 83 -32.03 9.63 1.29
N CYS A 84 -31.87 10.60 0.39
CA CYS A 84 -31.60 10.33 -1.01
C CYS A 84 -30.19 9.74 -1.09
N HIS A 85 -30.07 8.41 -1.02
CA HIS A 85 -28.82 7.73 -1.32
C HIS A 85 -28.56 7.97 -2.80
N THR A 86 -27.73 8.97 -3.11
CA THR A 86 -27.10 8.99 -4.42
C THR A 86 -26.30 7.69 -4.50
N ASN A 87 -26.56 6.87 -5.51
CA ASN A 87 -25.78 5.66 -5.81
C ASN A 87 -24.40 6.04 -6.36
N THR A 88 -23.77 7.01 -5.70
CA THR A 88 -22.45 7.52 -6.03
C THR A 88 -21.42 6.59 -5.43
N VAL A 89 -20.41 6.31 -6.23
CA VAL A 89 -19.30 5.46 -5.83
C VAL A 89 -18.50 6.16 -4.75
N ASP A 90 -18.26 5.48 -3.64
CA ASP A 90 -17.45 6.03 -2.55
C ASP A 90 -15.96 5.96 -2.89
N THR A 91 -15.39 7.10 -3.29
CA THR A 91 -13.96 7.22 -3.60
C THR A 91 -13.08 7.05 -2.36
N PHE A 92 -13.61 7.27 -1.15
CA PHE A 92 -12.90 6.99 0.08
C PHE A 92 -12.65 5.49 0.25
N ALA A 93 -13.62 4.65 -0.14
CA ALA A 93 -13.46 3.21 -0.13
C ALA A 93 -12.36 2.74 -1.11
N PHE A 94 -12.23 3.36 -2.29
CA PHE A 94 -11.12 3.10 -3.21
C PHE A 94 -9.77 3.49 -2.61
N LYS A 95 -9.68 4.68 -2.02
CA LYS A 95 -8.47 5.14 -1.34
C LYS A 95 -8.06 4.20 -0.20
N SER A 96 -9.03 3.72 0.58
CA SER A 96 -8.79 2.76 1.66
C SER A 96 -8.28 1.42 1.13
N ALA A 97 -8.87 0.89 0.06
CA ALA A 97 -8.44 -0.36 -0.57
C ALA A 97 -7.01 -0.25 -1.13
N LEU A 98 -6.69 0.85 -1.80
CA LEU A 98 -5.35 1.12 -2.33
C LEU A 98 -4.30 1.27 -1.23
N ASN A 99 -4.60 2.03 -0.16
CA ASN A 99 -3.69 2.13 0.99
C ASN A 99 -3.46 0.77 1.67
N THR A 100 -4.51 -0.06 1.76
CA THR A 100 -4.40 -1.43 2.31
C THR A 100 -3.53 -2.30 1.42
N TYR A 101 -3.68 -2.21 0.10
CA TYR A 101 -2.82 -2.89 -0.86
C TYR A 101 -1.34 -2.48 -0.68
N TYR A 102 -1.06 -1.18 -0.59
CA TYR A 102 0.31 -0.69 -0.45
C TYR A 102 0.95 -0.94 0.91
N ALA A 103 0.17 -1.30 1.94
CA ALA A 103 0.70 -1.69 3.24
C ALA A 103 1.61 -2.94 3.15
N SER A 104 1.39 -3.83 2.18
CA SER A 104 2.23 -5.01 1.93
C SER A 104 3.14 -4.88 0.71
N HIS A 105 3.14 -3.72 0.03
CA HIS A 105 3.93 -3.47 -1.18
C HIS A 105 4.73 -2.17 -1.01
N PRO A 106 5.77 -2.18 -0.18
CA PRO A 106 6.65 -1.02 -0.03
C PRO A 106 7.42 -0.78 -1.34
N ASP A 107 7.70 0.49 -1.60
CA ASP A 107 8.55 0.90 -2.71
C ASP A 107 10.02 0.84 -2.29
N CYS A 108 10.88 0.27 -3.13
CA CYS A 108 12.27 0.00 -2.80
C CYS A 108 13.20 0.44 -3.93
N LEU A 109 14.47 0.73 -3.59
CA LEU A 109 15.43 1.32 -4.53
C LEU A 109 15.64 0.47 -5.79
N TRP A 110 15.63 -0.86 -5.64
CA TRP A 110 15.77 -1.81 -6.74
C TRP A 110 14.50 -2.62 -6.94
N ASN A 111 14.21 -3.00 -8.19
CA ASN A 111 13.10 -3.90 -8.51
C ASN A 111 13.31 -5.32 -7.97
N GLN A 112 14.56 -5.74 -7.82
CA GLN A 112 14.95 -7.04 -7.32
C GLN A 112 15.92 -6.86 -6.14
N PRO A 113 15.85 -7.72 -5.12
CA PRO A 113 16.79 -7.71 -4.01
C PRO A 113 18.25 -7.80 -4.51
N VAL A 114 19.13 -7.01 -3.90
CA VAL A 114 20.56 -7.00 -4.22
C VAL A 114 21.31 -7.84 -3.20
N LYS A 115 22.31 -8.60 -3.65
CA LYS A 115 23.19 -9.38 -2.80
C LYS A 115 24.25 -8.48 -2.15
N PHE A 116 24.40 -8.59 -0.84
CA PHE A 116 25.47 -7.94 -0.09
C PHE A 116 26.41 -8.95 0.57
N PRO A 117 27.73 -8.69 0.67
CA PRO A 117 28.42 -7.53 0.11
C PRO A 117 28.45 -7.54 -1.42
N ALA A 118 28.45 -6.35 -2.02
CA ALA A 118 28.45 -6.14 -3.47
C ALA A 118 29.84 -5.73 -3.97
N GLN A 119 30.15 -6.00 -5.23
CA GLN A 119 31.35 -5.52 -5.89
C GLN A 119 30.95 -4.80 -7.17
N ALA A 120 31.47 -3.59 -7.36
CA ALA A 120 31.34 -2.85 -8.61
C ALA A 120 32.72 -2.53 -9.17
N ASP A 121 32.81 -2.44 -10.49
CA ASP A 121 33.99 -1.91 -11.15
C ASP A 121 34.18 -0.43 -10.81
N SER A 122 35.36 -0.07 -10.29
CA SER A 122 35.65 1.33 -9.93
C SER A 122 35.66 2.29 -11.13
N SER A 123 35.81 1.78 -12.36
CA SER A 123 35.74 2.61 -13.58
C SER A 123 34.36 2.71 -14.21
N ASP A 124 33.35 2.01 -13.69
CA ASP A 124 31.99 2.01 -14.24
C ASP A 124 31.04 2.78 -13.33
N GLU A 125 30.84 4.06 -13.62
CA GLU A 125 29.95 4.94 -12.85
C GLU A 125 28.50 4.42 -12.79
N SER A 126 28.04 3.69 -13.81
CA SER A 126 26.68 3.14 -13.82
C SER A 126 26.48 2.08 -12.73
N GLN A 127 27.55 1.35 -12.39
CA GLN A 127 27.54 0.35 -11.32
C GLN A 127 27.84 0.97 -9.95
N THR A 128 28.65 2.03 -9.87
CA THR A 128 29.06 2.59 -8.57
C THR A 128 28.12 3.65 -8.04
N LYS A 129 27.48 4.46 -8.90
CA LYS A 129 26.70 5.64 -8.50
C LYS A 129 25.67 5.37 -7.41
N GLY A 130 24.91 4.27 -7.52
CA GLY A 130 23.92 3.88 -6.52
C GLY A 130 24.55 3.50 -5.18
N PHE A 131 25.62 2.69 -5.21
CA PHE A 131 26.33 2.27 -3.99
C PHE A 131 27.13 3.40 -3.35
N ASP A 132 27.67 4.32 -4.14
CA ASP A 132 28.36 5.52 -3.65
C ASP A 132 27.38 6.45 -2.93
N ALA A 133 26.19 6.70 -3.49
CA ALA A 133 25.17 7.49 -2.80
C ALA A 133 24.71 6.85 -1.48
N LEU A 134 24.61 5.52 -1.43
CA LEU A 134 24.32 4.79 -0.19
C LEU A 134 25.48 4.84 0.81
N THR A 135 26.72 4.90 0.32
CA THR A 135 27.92 5.11 1.16
C THR A 135 27.90 6.52 1.76
N ASP A 136 27.60 7.54 0.96
CA ASP A 136 27.50 8.94 1.40
C ASP A 136 26.34 9.14 2.39
N ALA A 137 25.24 8.39 2.23
CA ALA A 137 24.14 8.34 3.19
C ALA A 137 24.51 7.57 4.49
N GLY A 138 25.73 7.02 4.58
CA GLY A 138 26.23 6.24 5.70
C GLY A 138 25.57 4.88 5.86
N LEU A 139 24.96 4.33 4.80
CA LEU A 139 24.35 2.99 4.80
C LEU A 139 25.36 1.92 4.40
N MET A 140 26.36 2.27 3.60
CA MET A 140 27.37 1.33 3.13
C MET A 140 28.78 1.77 3.51
N ASN A 141 29.69 0.81 3.59
CA ASN A 141 31.13 1.00 3.72
C ASN A 141 31.78 0.59 2.40
N ARG A 142 32.51 1.51 1.77
CA ARG A 142 33.28 1.24 0.56
C ARG A 142 34.73 0.90 0.91
N THR A 143 35.23 -0.23 0.44
CA THR A 143 36.64 -0.60 0.51
C THR A 143 37.21 -0.89 -0.88
N PRO A 144 38.36 -0.30 -1.26
CA PRO A 144 38.99 -0.61 -2.53
C PRO A 144 39.53 -2.04 -2.53
N GLY A 145 39.47 -2.71 -3.67
CA GLY A 145 39.99 -4.05 -3.87
C GLY A 145 40.56 -4.23 -5.27
N GLU A 146 41.27 -5.33 -5.46
CA GLU A 146 41.76 -5.76 -6.76
C GLU A 146 41.27 -7.17 -7.08
N LYS A 147 40.68 -7.33 -8.26
CA LYS A 147 40.27 -8.63 -8.79
C LYS A 147 41.25 -9.06 -9.86
N GLN A 148 42.01 -10.11 -9.59
CA GLN A 148 42.93 -10.66 -10.58
C GLN A 148 42.17 -11.27 -11.75
N ARG A 149 42.55 -10.88 -12.97
CA ARG A 149 42.13 -11.54 -14.20
C ARG A 149 43.27 -12.47 -14.62
N PHE A 150 42.97 -13.75 -14.76
CA PHE A 150 43.95 -14.83 -14.98
C PHE A 150 44.92 -14.60 -16.17
N LEU A 151 44.59 -13.68 -17.09
CA LEU A 151 45.35 -13.43 -18.32
C LEU A 151 45.59 -11.93 -18.65
N ILE A 152 45.01 -10.97 -17.91
CA ILE A 152 44.99 -9.54 -18.31
C ILE A 152 45.10 -8.59 -17.09
N GLY A 153 46.06 -8.85 -16.20
CA GLY A 153 46.37 -7.98 -15.05
C GLY A 153 45.31 -7.95 -13.94
N SER A 154 45.45 -7.00 -12.99
CA SER A 154 44.46 -6.76 -11.94
C SER A 154 43.47 -5.68 -12.35
N LYS A 155 42.19 -5.87 -12.02
CA LYS A 155 41.14 -4.87 -12.20
C LYS A 155 40.77 -4.29 -10.85
N ARG A 156 40.78 -2.96 -10.72
CA ARG A 156 40.33 -2.26 -9.52
C ARG A 156 38.82 -2.41 -9.38
N VAL A 157 38.38 -2.76 -8.18
CA VAL A 157 36.97 -2.91 -7.81
C VAL A 157 36.71 -2.21 -6.49
N ASN A 158 35.48 -1.74 -6.31
CA ASN A 158 35.00 -1.27 -5.02
C ASN A 158 34.15 -2.37 -4.39
N ASN A 159 34.51 -2.79 -3.19
CA ASN A 159 33.67 -3.65 -2.37
C ASN A 159 32.77 -2.78 -1.51
N TYR A 160 31.48 -3.07 -1.51
CA TYR A 160 30.49 -2.37 -0.71
C TYR A 160 29.86 -3.34 0.27
N ASP A 161 30.07 -3.09 1.55
CA ASP A 161 29.42 -3.84 2.64
C ASP A 161 28.45 -2.93 3.38
N LEU A 162 27.47 -3.53 4.07
CA LEU A 162 26.54 -2.79 4.90
C LEU A 162 27.24 -2.30 6.16
N SER A 163 27.08 -1.01 6.44
CA SER A 163 27.35 -0.45 7.77
C SER A 163 26.29 -0.93 8.78
N ASP A 164 26.48 -0.64 10.07
CA ASP A 164 25.48 -0.94 11.11
C ASP A 164 24.15 -0.22 10.85
N LYS A 165 24.22 1.03 10.36
CA LYS A 165 23.04 1.80 9.93
C LYS A 165 22.37 1.13 8.72
N GLY A 166 23.17 0.68 7.75
CA GLY A 166 22.68 -0.04 6.58
C GLY A 166 21.96 -1.34 6.92
N ARG A 167 22.53 -2.14 7.83
CA ARG A 167 21.91 -3.39 8.31
C ARG A 167 20.57 -3.15 8.99
N SER A 168 20.43 -2.02 9.70
CA SER A 168 19.19 -1.65 10.38
C SER A 168 18.12 -1.08 9.42
N ALA A 169 18.55 -0.41 8.35
CA ALA A 169 17.65 0.21 7.36
C ALA A 169 17.26 -0.74 6.21
N ARG A 170 18.06 -1.78 5.95
CA ARG A 170 17.81 -2.76 4.90
C ARG A 170 16.67 -3.70 5.30
N VAL A 171 15.77 -3.95 4.35
CA VAL A 171 14.81 -5.05 4.41
C VAL A 171 15.49 -6.28 3.82
N ALA A 172 15.73 -7.30 4.65
CA ALA A 172 16.30 -8.56 4.19
C ALA A 172 15.27 -9.38 3.40
N ASP A 173 15.73 -10.06 2.36
CA ASP A 173 14.92 -11.04 1.64
C ASP A 173 14.82 -12.32 2.49
N PRO A 174 13.60 -12.76 2.87
CA PRO A 174 13.43 -14.00 3.63
C PRO A 174 13.73 -15.26 2.82
N ALA A 175 13.68 -15.21 1.48
CA ALA A 175 13.93 -16.36 0.62
C ALA A 175 15.43 -16.58 0.34
N GLU A 176 16.23 -15.51 0.31
CA GLU A 176 17.64 -15.58 -0.08
C GLU A 176 18.57 -14.90 0.96
N PRO A 177 19.25 -15.69 1.82
CA PRO A 177 20.20 -15.15 2.77
C PRO A 177 21.29 -14.29 2.10
N GLY A 178 21.51 -13.10 2.64
CA GLY A 178 22.47 -12.13 2.09
C GLY A 178 21.85 -11.15 1.07
N TYR A 179 20.66 -11.44 0.55
CA TYR A 179 19.92 -10.54 -0.34
C TYR A 179 18.97 -9.61 0.43
N GLY A 180 18.79 -8.41 -0.08
CA GLY A 180 17.80 -7.49 0.46
C GLY A 180 17.77 -6.18 -0.31
N ASN A 181 16.97 -5.26 0.20
CA ASN A 181 16.70 -3.99 -0.46
C ASN A 181 16.59 -2.85 0.56
N PHE A 182 16.75 -1.63 0.09
CA PHE A 182 16.44 -0.44 0.88
C PHE A 182 15.08 0.08 0.43
N CYS A 183 14.09 0.00 1.31
CA CYS A 183 12.74 0.43 0.99
C CYS A 183 12.48 1.85 1.49
N LEU A 184 11.91 2.68 0.62
CA LEU A 184 11.55 4.07 0.88
C LEU A 184 10.31 4.17 1.76
N GLY A 185 9.46 3.14 1.73
CA GLY A 185 8.26 3.05 2.54
C GLY A 185 7.04 2.70 1.70
N THR A 186 5.86 2.90 2.27
CA THR A 186 4.60 2.55 1.59
C THR A 186 4.07 3.74 0.81
N PRO A 187 3.72 3.57 -0.47
CA PRO A 187 3.00 4.58 -1.23
C PRO A 187 1.74 5.05 -0.51
N GLN A 188 1.57 6.37 -0.44
CA GLN A 188 0.41 7.01 0.17
C GLN A 188 -0.48 7.62 -0.90
N ILE A 189 -1.73 7.19 -0.96
CA ILE A 189 -2.70 7.75 -1.90
C ILE A 189 -3.05 9.18 -1.46
N LYS A 190 -2.80 10.15 -2.34
CA LYS A 190 -3.13 11.57 -2.11
C LYS A 190 -4.57 11.83 -2.53
N SER A 191 -4.91 11.53 -3.78
CA SER A 191 -6.22 11.79 -4.39
C SER A 191 -6.63 10.68 -5.35
N ILE A 192 -7.94 10.48 -5.50
CA ILE A 192 -8.52 9.74 -6.62
C ILE A 192 -8.86 10.79 -7.70
N GLU A 193 -8.31 10.62 -8.89
CA GLU A 193 -8.46 11.59 -9.99
C GLU A 193 -9.70 11.26 -10.83
N SER A 194 -9.87 9.98 -11.21
CA SER A 194 -11.04 9.52 -11.96
C SER A 194 -11.25 8.02 -11.81
N TYR A 195 -12.42 7.52 -12.23
CA TYR A 195 -12.72 6.09 -12.25
C TYR A 195 -13.73 5.75 -13.35
N VAL A 196 -13.61 4.53 -13.89
CA VAL A 196 -14.43 3.98 -14.96
C VAL A 196 -14.85 2.54 -14.60
N PRO A 197 -16.13 2.14 -14.74
CA PRO A 197 -17.28 2.94 -15.20
C PRO A 197 -17.58 4.11 -14.25
N GLY A 198 -18.47 5.03 -14.63
CA GLY A 198 -18.83 6.20 -13.79
C GLY A 198 -19.61 5.80 -12.53
N ASN A 199 -20.57 6.62 -12.09
CA ASN A 199 -21.41 6.35 -10.90
C ASN A 199 -22.40 5.17 -11.08
N ASP A 200 -21.89 3.98 -11.41
CA ASP A 200 -22.62 2.74 -11.54
C ASP A 200 -22.37 1.84 -10.32
N SER A 201 -23.12 2.05 -9.24
CA SER A 201 -22.99 1.25 -8.00
C SER A 201 -23.16 -0.27 -8.20
N SER A 202 -23.68 -0.71 -9.35
CA SER A 202 -23.84 -2.13 -9.70
C SER A 202 -22.58 -2.74 -10.33
N ALA A 203 -21.62 -1.91 -10.76
CA ALA A 203 -20.37 -2.37 -11.33
C ALA A 203 -19.59 -3.23 -10.31
N SER A 204 -19.14 -4.39 -10.77
CA SER A 204 -18.31 -5.31 -10.00
C SER A 204 -16.83 -4.92 -10.03
N GLN A 205 -16.43 -4.00 -10.91
CA GLN A 205 -15.04 -3.62 -11.14
C GLN A 205 -14.94 -2.15 -11.59
N TYR A 206 -13.86 -1.50 -11.15
CA TYR A 206 -13.48 -0.15 -11.55
C TYR A 206 -12.02 -0.08 -11.95
N SER A 207 -11.73 0.65 -13.02
CA SER A 207 -10.41 1.22 -13.28
C SER A 207 -10.35 2.59 -12.62
N VAL A 208 -9.39 2.80 -11.72
CA VAL A 208 -9.26 4.01 -10.89
C VAL A 208 -7.92 4.65 -11.19
N ILE A 209 -7.94 5.91 -11.62
CA ILE A 209 -6.75 6.75 -11.78
C ILE A 209 -6.59 7.55 -10.49
N TYR A 210 -5.39 7.53 -9.91
CA TYR A 210 -5.12 8.16 -8.62
C TYR A 210 -3.70 8.73 -8.57
N ARG A 211 -3.51 9.72 -7.70
CA ARG A 211 -2.20 10.29 -7.40
C ARG A 211 -1.70 9.77 -6.06
N TYR A 212 -0.46 9.29 -6.03
CA TYR A 212 0.22 8.80 -4.83
C TYR A 212 1.56 9.50 -4.64
N ALA A 213 2.12 9.43 -3.45
CA ALA A 213 3.52 9.77 -3.20
C ALA A 213 4.12 8.83 -2.16
N VAL A 214 5.42 8.58 -2.26
CA VAL A 214 6.18 7.76 -1.31
C VAL A 214 7.02 8.70 -0.46
N PRO A 215 6.66 8.98 0.80
CA PRO A 215 7.49 9.83 1.65
C PRO A 215 8.80 9.11 1.97
N PRO A 216 9.96 9.57 1.47
CA PRO A 216 11.21 8.86 1.66
C PRO A 216 11.71 9.03 3.11
N PRO A 217 12.46 8.06 3.66
CA PRO A 217 13.15 8.24 4.92
C PRO A 217 14.22 9.32 4.77
N SER A 218 14.67 9.87 5.90
CA SER A 218 15.64 10.98 5.90
C SER A 218 16.94 10.66 5.17
N TRP A 219 17.40 9.40 5.20
CA TRP A 219 18.59 8.97 4.47
C TRP A 219 18.42 8.96 2.95
N ALA A 220 17.19 8.84 2.44
CA ALA A 220 16.87 8.79 1.01
C ALA A 220 16.45 10.15 0.45
N ASN A 221 16.12 11.13 1.30
CA ASN A 221 15.64 12.45 0.89
C ASN A 221 16.76 13.46 0.58
N THR A 222 18.00 13.01 0.34
CA THR A 222 19.11 13.88 -0.02
C THR A 222 19.19 14.09 -1.54
N SER A 223 19.87 15.16 -1.97
CA SER A 223 20.11 15.43 -3.39
C SER A 223 20.84 14.29 -4.07
N GLU A 224 21.86 13.75 -3.41
CA GLU A 224 22.73 12.70 -3.92
C GLU A 224 21.92 11.42 -4.17
N MET A 225 21.04 11.06 -3.23
CA MET A 225 20.16 9.91 -3.37
C MET A 225 19.16 10.09 -4.51
N LYS A 226 18.53 11.26 -4.62
CA LYS A 226 17.60 11.58 -5.72
C LYS A 226 18.29 11.60 -7.08
N THR A 227 19.55 12.02 -7.14
CA THR A 227 20.35 11.98 -8.37
C THR A 227 20.82 10.58 -8.74
N ALA A 228 21.19 9.75 -7.76
CA ALA A 228 21.61 8.36 -7.96
C ALA A 228 20.44 7.43 -8.30
N PHE A 229 19.29 7.68 -7.67
CA PHE A 229 18.05 6.93 -7.84
C PHE A 229 16.93 7.91 -8.25
N PRO A 230 16.80 8.24 -9.55
CA PRO A 230 15.81 9.20 -10.03
C PRO A 230 14.36 8.87 -9.65
N LEU A 231 14.08 7.58 -9.42
CA LEU A 231 12.78 7.09 -8.94
C LEU A 231 12.43 7.63 -7.57
N VAL A 232 13.42 7.73 -6.66
CA VAL A 232 13.21 8.32 -5.33
C VAL A 232 12.70 9.74 -5.50
N ALA A 233 13.30 10.54 -6.38
CA ALA A 233 12.85 11.91 -6.64
C ALA A 233 11.41 11.92 -7.19
N ARG A 234 11.18 11.12 -8.23
CA ARG A 234 9.89 11.01 -8.92
C ARG A 234 8.75 10.61 -7.97
N ASP A 235 8.94 9.54 -7.21
CA ASP A 235 7.91 8.95 -6.36
C ASP A 235 7.71 9.77 -5.07
N SER A 236 8.73 10.53 -4.63
CA SER A 236 8.60 11.49 -3.52
C SER A 236 7.73 12.70 -3.87
N ASP A 237 7.88 13.23 -5.09
CA ASP A 237 7.17 14.44 -5.54
C ASP A 237 5.69 14.15 -5.92
N GLY A 238 5.37 12.88 -6.10
CA GLY A 238 4.04 12.36 -6.34
C GLY A 238 3.76 12.04 -7.81
N GLN A 239 3.15 10.88 -8.04
CA GLN A 239 2.92 10.30 -9.35
C GLN A 239 1.47 9.88 -9.55
N GLU A 240 1.06 9.80 -10.80
CA GLU A 240 -0.22 9.21 -11.19
C GLU A 240 -0.04 7.73 -11.52
N ALA A 241 -1.00 6.91 -11.10
CA ALA A 241 -1.08 5.51 -11.44
C ALA A 241 -2.53 5.09 -11.66
N THR A 242 -2.69 3.95 -12.32
CA THR A 242 -3.99 3.34 -12.57
C THR A 242 -4.07 2.01 -11.85
N ALA A 243 -5.18 1.73 -11.17
CA ALA A 243 -5.44 0.44 -10.56
C ALA A 243 -6.80 -0.10 -10.96
N THR A 244 -6.88 -1.41 -11.05
CA THR A 244 -8.14 -2.12 -11.21
C THR A 244 -8.60 -2.61 -9.84
N LEU A 245 -9.78 -2.19 -9.40
CA LEU A 245 -10.41 -2.61 -8.14
C LEU A 245 -11.64 -3.46 -8.46
N ALA A 246 -11.77 -4.60 -7.79
CA ALA A 246 -12.95 -5.46 -7.87
C ALA A 246 -13.71 -5.48 -6.54
N LYS A 247 -15.02 -5.57 -6.62
CA LYS A 247 -15.91 -5.64 -5.46
C LYS A 247 -15.87 -7.05 -4.89
N SER A 248 -15.53 -7.17 -3.61
CA SER A 248 -15.56 -8.44 -2.86
C SER A 248 -16.55 -8.36 -1.70
N SER A 249 -16.77 -9.48 -1.00
CA SER A 249 -17.55 -9.51 0.24
C SER A 249 -16.96 -8.65 1.36
N ASN A 250 -15.66 -8.36 1.31
CA ASN A 250 -14.93 -7.57 2.31
C ASN A 250 -14.68 -6.12 1.84
N GLY A 251 -15.35 -5.66 0.78
CA GLY A 251 -15.14 -4.35 0.18
C GLY A 251 -14.31 -4.40 -1.10
N TRP A 252 -13.72 -3.28 -1.49
CA TRP A 252 -12.93 -3.18 -2.72
C TRP A 252 -11.55 -3.83 -2.55
N GLN A 253 -11.12 -4.58 -3.54
CA GLN A 253 -9.82 -5.24 -3.58
C GLN A 253 -9.08 -4.90 -4.86
N VAL A 254 -7.80 -4.54 -4.73
CA VAL A 254 -6.91 -4.26 -5.86
C VAL A 254 -6.58 -5.57 -6.58
N GLN A 255 -6.84 -5.61 -7.89
CA GLN A 255 -6.54 -6.74 -8.77
C GLN A 255 -5.22 -6.54 -9.52
N ASN A 256 -4.99 -5.31 -9.97
CA ASN A 256 -3.80 -4.91 -10.70
C ASN A 256 -3.50 -3.44 -10.44
N VAL A 257 -2.22 -3.10 -10.43
CA VAL A 257 -1.74 -1.73 -10.48
C VAL A 257 -0.80 -1.58 -11.67
N SER A 258 -1.00 -0.51 -12.45
CA SER A 258 -0.12 -0.06 -13.51
C SER A 258 0.51 1.27 -13.09
N GLN A 259 1.75 1.22 -12.64
CA GLN A 259 2.57 2.39 -12.32
C GLN A 259 3.40 2.80 -13.55
N PRO A 260 3.84 4.06 -13.66
CA PRO A 260 4.77 4.48 -14.70
C PRO A 260 6.03 3.60 -14.68
N THR A 261 6.26 2.87 -15.77
CA THR A 261 7.31 1.84 -15.85
C THR A 261 8.67 2.41 -15.49
N GLN A 262 9.37 1.71 -14.60
CA GLN A 262 10.76 1.99 -14.27
C GLN A 262 11.65 1.66 -15.48
N PRO A 263 12.58 2.55 -15.91
CA PRO A 263 13.56 2.18 -16.90
C PRO A 263 14.39 1.01 -16.35
N SER A 264 14.34 -0.14 -17.02
CA SER A 264 15.08 -1.35 -16.68
C SER A 264 16.57 -1.13 -16.95
N GLY A 265 17.31 -0.57 -15.99
CA GLY A 265 18.73 -0.29 -16.17
C GLY A 265 19.50 0.16 -14.93
N GLN A 266 18.99 -0.08 -13.71
CA GLN A 266 19.71 0.20 -12.46
C GLN A 266 19.77 -1.02 -11.56
#